data_AF-A0A7L4FJV1-F1
#
_entry.id   AF-A0A7L4FJV1-F1
#
_cell.length_a   1.000
_cell.length_b   1.000
_cell.length_c   1.000
_cell.angle_alpha   90.00
_cell.angle_beta   90.00
_cell.angle_gamma   90.00
#
_symmetry.space_group_name_H-M   'P 1'
#
loop_
_entity.id
_entity.type
_entity.pdbx_description
1 polymer ?
#
loop_
_entity_poly.entity_id
_entity_poly.type
_entity_poly.pdbx_seq_one_letter_code
_entity_poly.pdbx_strand_id
1 'polypeptide(L)'
;MPVNTEITYPQLYEGFLPVCNLYVHMQRLLSVCQITDFQIDDILNPKTKRTARFLSGILNFVNFREFRREAYLELQQNYKLAMEKRQQLETANQEAAMKLEKLNTIPVEHQAEVKQLTEDIRELEQLLRQDYRRKQTALQEVISQKKTDIAERTRKLNELKVTMATLKEEQEQLKSKIVESPEELKNYKELMKETVKKLKKSKQEVIEKYEVYRDLVEVLPSCQ
;
A
#
# COMPACT_ATOMS: atom_id res chain seq x y z
N MET A 1 -50.19 -63.20 32.15
CA MET A 1 -49.23 -64.03 32.90
C MET A 1 -47.94 -63.26 33.04
N PRO A 2 -47.31 -63.19 34.22
CA PRO A 2 -45.92 -62.81 34.33
C PRO A 2 -45.09 -63.71 33.41
N VAL A 3 -44.12 -63.14 32.70
CA VAL A 3 -43.36 -63.85 31.65
C VAL A 3 -42.48 -64.98 32.22
N ASN A 4 -42.26 -65.02 33.54
CA ASN A 4 -41.29 -65.89 34.21
C ASN A 4 -41.90 -67.01 35.07
N THR A 5 -43.16 -67.39 34.83
CA THR A 5 -43.81 -68.49 35.57
C THR A 5 -43.94 -69.73 34.69
N GLU A 6 -43.08 -70.74 34.91
CA GLU A 6 -43.22 -72.08 34.33
C GLU A 6 -44.42 -72.79 34.98
N ILE A 7 -45.59 -72.69 34.35
CA ILE A 7 -46.83 -73.30 34.84
C ILE A 7 -47.18 -74.50 33.97
N THR A 8 -47.24 -75.69 34.56
CA THR A 8 -47.54 -76.96 33.88
C THR A 8 -48.91 -76.98 33.20
N TYR A 9 -49.90 -76.26 33.76
CA TYR A 9 -51.27 -76.17 33.22
C TYR A 9 -51.80 -74.71 33.25
N PRO A 10 -51.45 -73.88 32.26
CA PRO A 10 -51.79 -72.45 32.27
C PRO A 10 -53.30 -72.15 32.28
N GLN A 11 -54.10 -73.03 31.66
CA GLN A 11 -55.56 -72.89 31.53
C GLN A 11 -56.26 -72.88 32.90
N LEU A 12 -55.71 -73.55 33.91
CA LEU A 12 -56.29 -73.59 35.26
C LEU A 12 -56.21 -72.24 35.98
N TYR A 13 -55.33 -71.33 35.54
CA TYR A 13 -55.10 -70.04 36.17
C TYR A 13 -55.83 -68.89 35.46
N GLU A 14 -56.44 -69.14 34.31
CA GLU A 14 -57.07 -68.11 33.47
C GLU A 14 -58.15 -67.32 34.23
N GLY A 15 -58.93 -67.98 35.08
CA GLY A 15 -59.95 -67.33 35.92
C GLY A 15 -59.39 -66.46 37.05
N PHE A 16 -58.19 -66.77 37.55
CA PHE A 16 -57.58 -66.04 38.68
C PHE A 16 -56.66 -64.89 38.24
N LEU A 17 -56.16 -64.93 36.99
CA LEU A 17 -55.30 -63.89 36.43
C LEU A 17 -55.91 -62.48 36.47
N PRO A 18 -57.19 -62.26 36.09
CA PRO A 18 -57.79 -60.93 36.18
C PRO A 18 -57.82 -60.38 37.61
N VAL A 19 -58.04 -61.25 38.60
CA VAL A 19 -58.06 -60.88 40.02
C VAL A 19 -56.67 -60.45 40.49
N CYS A 20 -55.63 -61.20 40.11
CA CYS A 20 -54.23 -60.82 40.41
C CYS A 20 -53.85 -59.50 39.75
N ASN A 21 -54.19 -59.32 38.48
CA ASN A 21 -53.91 -58.07 37.77
C ASN A 21 -54.62 -56.89 38.43
N LEU A 22 -55.90 -57.06 38.76
CA LEU A 22 -56.67 -56.05 39.46
C LEU A 22 -56.03 -55.71 40.81
N TYR A 23 -55.62 -56.69 41.60
CA TYR A 23 -54.92 -56.48 42.86
C TYR A 23 -53.66 -55.63 42.69
N VAL A 24 -52.79 -55.99 41.75
CA VAL A 24 -51.54 -55.26 41.49
C VAL A 24 -51.81 -53.81 41.06
N HIS A 25 -52.79 -53.58 40.18
CA HIS A 25 -53.16 -52.24 39.73
C HIS A 25 -53.81 -51.42 40.85
N MET A 26 -54.73 -52.01 41.61
CA MET A 26 -55.40 -51.36 42.73
C MET A 26 -54.43 -51.01 43.85
N GLN A 27 -53.47 -51.88 44.17
CA GLN A 27 -52.45 -51.58 45.17
C GLN A 27 -51.61 -50.34 44.78
N ARG A 28 -51.22 -50.24 43.50
CA ARG A 28 -50.50 -49.06 42.98
C ARG A 28 -51.39 -47.82 42.99
N LEU A 29 -52.62 -47.90 42.48
CA LEU A 29 -53.55 -46.78 42.43
C LEU A 29 -53.89 -46.26 43.82
N LEU A 30 -54.22 -47.14 44.75
CA LEU A 30 -54.62 -46.79 46.11
C LEU A 30 -53.48 -46.18 46.90
N SER A 31 -52.22 -46.59 46.65
CA SER A 31 -51.06 -45.91 47.23
C SER A 31 -50.97 -44.43 46.83
N VAL A 32 -51.30 -44.10 45.57
CA VAL A 32 -51.39 -42.71 45.09
C VAL A 32 -52.55 -41.97 45.75
N CYS A 33 -53.64 -42.69 46.03
CA CYS A 33 -54.80 -42.19 46.76
C CYS A 33 -54.58 -42.13 48.30
N GLN A 34 -53.35 -42.31 48.79
CA GLN A 34 -52.99 -42.30 50.22
C GLN A 34 -53.60 -43.45 51.05
N ILE A 35 -53.82 -44.60 50.42
CA ILE A 35 -54.34 -45.82 51.06
C ILE A 35 -53.34 -46.95 50.87
N THR A 36 -52.72 -47.39 51.96
CA THR A 36 -51.59 -48.36 51.93
C THR A 36 -51.96 -49.75 52.45
N ASP A 37 -53.14 -49.92 53.07
CA ASP A 37 -53.57 -51.15 53.73
C ASP A 37 -54.48 -52.03 52.84
N PHE A 38 -54.40 -51.90 51.52
CA PHE A 38 -55.16 -52.69 50.56
C PHE A 38 -54.61 -54.12 50.44
N GLN A 39 -55.47 -55.12 50.59
CA GLN A 39 -55.13 -56.54 50.58
C GLN A 39 -55.93 -57.29 49.51
N ILE A 40 -55.49 -58.49 49.14
CA ILE A 40 -56.21 -59.34 48.18
C ILE A 40 -57.62 -59.70 48.66
N ASP A 41 -57.81 -59.80 49.98
CA ASP A 41 -59.12 -60.06 50.62
C ASP A 41 -60.11 -58.92 50.38
N ASP A 42 -59.65 -57.70 50.11
CA ASP A 42 -60.54 -56.58 49.78
C ASP A 42 -61.20 -56.72 48.40
N ILE A 43 -60.64 -57.59 47.54
CA ILE A 43 -61.23 -57.96 46.25
C ILE A 43 -62.09 -59.22 46.40
N LEU A 44 -61.58 -60.23 47.12
CA LEU A 44 -62.24 -61.53 47.24
C LEU A 44 -63.43 -61.51 48.21
N ASN A 45 -63.33 -60.76 49.31
CA ASN A 45 -64.29 -60.71 50.40
C ASN A 45 -64.55 -59.25 50.88
N PRO A 46 -65.13 -58.39 50.03
CA PRO A 46 -65.24 -56.96 50.29
C PRO A 46 -66.05 -56.65 51.56
N LYS A 47 -65.54 -55.70 52.37
CA LYS A 47 -66.23 -55.18 53.56
C LYS A 47 -66.74 -53.78 53.30
N THR A 48 -68.03 -53.55 53.50
CA THR A 48 -68.73 -52.30 53.16
C THR A 48 -67.97 -51.03 53.57
N LYS A 49 -67.50 -50.95 54.83
CA LYS A 49 -66.77 -49.77 55.34
C LYS A 49 -65.40 -49.59 54.66
N ARG A 50 -64.67 -50.68 54.42
CA ARG A 50 -63.35 -50.64 53.77
C ARG A 50 -63.49 -50.26 52.29
N THR A 51 -64.42 -50.89 51.58
CA THR A 51 -64.71 -50.59 50.18
C THR A 51 -65.15 -49.14 50.00
N ALA A 52 -66.03 -48.62 50.87
CA ALA A 52 -66.43 -47.21 50.84
C ALA A 52 -65.23 -46.27 51.02
N ARG A 53 -64.34 -46.55 51.98
CA ARG A 53 -63.11 -45.75 52.19
C ARG A 53 -62.21 -45.76 50.95
N PHE A 54 -62.03 -46.90 50.28
CA PHE A 54 -61.24 -46.99 49.05
C PHE A 54 -61.84 -46.17 47.92
N LEU A 55 -63.15 -46.28 47.71
CA LEU A 55 -63.87 -45.51 46.69
C LEU A 55 -63.80 -44.01 46.97
N SER A 56 -63.93 -43.58 48.23
CA SER A 56 -63.76 -42.18 48.62
C SER A 56 -62.34 -41.67 48.33
N GLY A 57 -61.31 -42.48 48.61
CA GLY A 57 -59.92 -42.13 48.28
C GLY A 57 -59.71 -41.95 46.78
N ILE A 58 -60.25 -42.87 45.97
CA ILE A 58 -60.19 -42.79 44.50
C ILE A 58 -60.93 -41.53 44.00
N LEU A 59 -62.13 -41.26 44.53
CA LEU A 59 -62.91 -40.09 44.14
C LEU A 59 -62.17 -38.78 44.45
N ASN A 60 -61.54 -38.70 45.63
CA ASN A 60 -60.71 -37.55 46.01
C ASN A 60 -59.54 -37.36 45.06
N PHE A 61 -58.86 -38.43 44.68
CA PHE A 61 -57.78 -38.37 43.70
C PHE A 61 -58.26 -37.89 42.33
N VAL A 62 -59.39 -38.42 41.84
CA VAL A 62 -59.97 -38.00 40.56
C VAL A 62 -60.35 -36.52 40.59
N ASN A 63 -60.99 -36.05 41.67
CA ASN A 63 -61.35 -34.64 41.82
C ASN A 63 -60.11 -33.74 41.86
N PHE A 64 -59.06 -34.13 42.58
CA PHE A 64 -57.80 -33.39 42.60
C PHE A 64 -57.13 -33.36 41.22
N ARG A 65 -57.14 -34.48 40.50
CA ARG A 65 -56.60 -34.56 39.15
C ARG A 65 -57.36 -33.64 38.19
N GLU A 66 -58.69 -33.63 38.22
CA GLU A 66 -59.49 -32.72 37.39
C GLU A 66 -59.25 -31.26 37.77
N PHE A 67 -59.15 -30.93 39.07
CA PHE A 67 -58.80 -29.58 39.51
C PHE A 67 -57.41 -29.13 39.00
N ARG A 68 -56.42 -30.04 38.94
CA ARG A 68 -55.08 -29.75 38.41
C ARG A 68 -54.99 -29.80 36.89
N ARG A 69 -56.02 -30.31 36.20
CA ARG A 69 -55.99 -30.59 34.77
C ARG A 69 -55.80 -29.34 33.93
N GLU A 70 -56.46 -28.24 34.29
CA GLU A 70 -56.36 -26.98 33.53
C GLU A 70 -54.93 -26.45 33.50
N ALA A 71 -54.29 -26.32 34.67
CA ALA A 71 -52.90 -25.90 34.78
C ALA A 71 -51.93 -26.83 34.02
N TYR A 72 -52.19 -28.14 34.04
CA TYR A 72 -51.40 -29.10 33.28
C TYR A 72 -51.56 -28.91 31.76
N LEU A 73 -52.79 -28.71 31.28
CA LEU A 73 -53.07 -28.49 29.86
C LEU A 73 -52.45 -27.19 29.36
N GLU A 74 -52.49 -26.12 30.16
CA GLU A 74 -51.81 -24.87 29.87
C GLU A 74 -50.29 -25.07 29.72
N LEU A 75 -49.67 -25.77 30.68
CA LEU A 75 -48.24 -26.09 30.62
C LEU A 75 -47.90 -26.94 29.38
N GLN A 76 -48.73 -27.94 29.06
CA GLN A 76 -48.56 -28.79 27.89
C GLN A 76 -48.65 -27.99 26.58
N GLN A 77 -49.59 -27.06 26.49
CA GLN A 77 -49.74 -26.17 25.34
C GLN A 77 -48.53 -25.24 25.19
N ASN A 78 -48.08 -24.62 26.28
CA ASN A 78 -46.91 -23.75 26.28
C ASN A 78 -45.64 -24.49 25.84
N TYR A 79 -45.45 -25.72 26.34
CA TYR A 79 -44.35 -26.58 25.91
C TYR A 79 -44.41 -26.89 24.41
N LYS A 80 -45.59 -27.24 23.89
CA LYS A 80 -45.80 -27.51 22.46
C LYS A 80 -45.45 -26.29 21.60
N LEU A 81 -45.95 -25.11 21.95
CA LEU A 81 -45.66 -23.86 21.23
C LEU A 81 -44.17 -23.51 21.27
N ALA A 82 -43.51 -23.71 22.41
CA ALA A 82 -42.07 -23.51 22.54
C ALA A 82 -41.27 -24.47 21.65
N MET A 83 -41.69 -25.74 21.56
CA MET A 83 -41.05 -26.72 20.68
C MET A 83 -41.21 -26.36 19.20
N GLU A 84 -42.42 -25.96 18.79
CA GLU A 84 -42.70 -25.51 17.42
C GLU A 84 -41.85 -24.28 17.05
N LYS A 85 -41.79 -23.29 17.93
CA LYS A 85 -40.93 -22.10 17.75
C LYS A 85 -39.46 -22.46 17.64
N ARG A 86 -38.97 -23.39 18.47
CA ARG A 86 -37.59 -23.87 18.41
C ARG A 86 -37.30 -24.49 17.04
N GLN A 87 -38.20 -25.34 16.54
CA GLN A 87 -38.03 -25.98 15.25
C GLN A 87 -38.02 -24.98 14.10
N GLN A 88 -38.90 -23.98 14.12
CA GLN A 88 -38.92 -22.89 13.12
C GLN A 88 -37.62 -22.07 13.11
N LEU A 89 -37.09 -21.75 14.30
CA LEU A 89 -35.81 -21.04 14.41
C LEU A 89 -34.64 -21.89 13.93
N GLU A 90 -34.66 -23.19 14.22
CA GLU A 90 -33.64 -24.14 13.77
C GLU A 90 -33.62 -24.25 12.24
N THR A 91 -34.77 -24.34 11.59
CA THR A 91 -34.86 -24.34 10.12
C THR A 91 -34.39 -23.01 9.53
N ALA A 92 -34.81 -21.87 10.09
CA ALA A 92 -34.38 -20.56 9.61
C ALA A 92 -32.86 -20.36 9.76
N ASN A 93 -32.28 -20.86 10.86
CA ASN A 93 -30.85 -20.79 11.09
C ASN A 93 -30.07 -21.65 10.08
N GLN A 94 -30.55 -22.87 9.78
CA GLN A 94 -29.97 -23.71 8.74
C GLN A 94 -30.01 -23.05 7.36
N GLU A 95 -31.14 -22.43 7.00
CA GLU A 95 -31.26 -21.67 5.75
C GLU A 95 -30.31 -20.47 5.68
N ALA A 96 -30.17 -19.73 6.77
CA ALA A 96 -29.23 -18.62 6.86
C ALA A 96 -27.78 -19.09 6.74
N ALA A 97 -27.42 -20.21 7.39
CA ALA A 97 -26.10 -20.81 7.28
C ALA A 97 -25.78 -21.23 5.82
N MET A 98 -26.73 -21.86 5.12
CA MET A 98 -26.55 -22.21 3.70
C MET A 98 -26.39 -20.97 2.81
N LYS A 99 -27.11 -19.87 3.09
CA LYS A 99 -26.94 -18.61 2.36
C LYS A 99 -25.56 -17.99 2.62
N LEU A 100 -25.09 -18.01 3.86
CA LEU A 100 -23.75 -17.54 4.22
C LEU A 100 -22.67 -18.37 3.55
N GLU A 101 -22.82 -19.69 3.53
CA GLU A 101 -21.88 -20.58 2.83
C GLU A 101 -21.81 -20.23 1.34
N LYS A 102 -22.97 -20.07 0.66
CA LYS A 102 -23.02 -19.66 -0.75
C LYS A 102 -22.37 -18.30 -1.04
N LEU A 103 -22.50 -17.34 -0.11
CA LEU A 103 -21.87 -16.02 -0.25
C LEU A 103 -20.36 -16.06 0.03
N ASN A 104 -19.92 -16.89 0.97
CA ASN A 104 -18.51 -17.03 1.35
C ASN A 104 -17.73 -17.93 0.39
N THR A 105 -18.40 -18.83 -0.34
CA THR A 105 -17.78 -19.52 -1.47
C THR A 105 -17.61 -18.53 -2.59
N ILE A 106 -16.44 -17.89 -2.64
CA ILE A 106 -15.99 -17.18 -3.84
C ILE A 106 -15.96 -18.22 -4.96
N PRO A 107 -16.76 -18.05 -6.04
CA PRO A 107 -16.71 -18.94 -7.20
C PRO A 107 -15.26 -19.12 -7.63
N VAL A 108 -14.86 -20.37 -7.89
CA VAL A 108 -13.49 -20.72 -8.30
C VAL A 108 -13.06 -19.89 -9.52
N GLU A 109 -14.02 -19.53 -10.38
CA GLU A 109 -13.85 -18.62 -11.52
C GLU A 109 -13.35 -17.23 -11.10
N HIS A 110 -14.01 -16.58 -10.13
CA HIS A 110 -13.56 -15.28 -9.61
C HIS A 110 -12.22 -15.38 -8.89
N GLN A 111 -11.92 -16.50 -8.24
CA GLN A 111 -10.61 -16.69 -7.61
C GLN A 111 -9.49 -16.85 -8.65
N ALA A 112 -9.77 -17.51 -9.78
CA ALA A 112 -8.84 -17.60 -10.90
C ALA A 112 -8.65 -16.24 -11.59
N GLU A 113 -9.73 -15.50 -11.81
CA GLU A 113 -9.71 -14.15 -12.40
C GLU A 113 -8.91 -13.16 -11.52
N VAL A 114 -9.16 -13.14 -10.21
CA VAL A 114 -8.39 -12.30 -9.27
C VAL A 114 -6.91 -12.66 -9.28
N LYS A 115 -6.56 -13.95 -9.33
CA LYS A 115 -5.17 -14.40 -9.43
C LYS A 115 -4.52 -13.94 -10.73
N GLN A 116 -5.22 -14.09 -11.86
CA GLN A 116 -4.72 -13.68 -13.17
C GLN A 116 -4.50 -12.16 -13.22
N LEU A 117 -5.49 -11.37 -12.80
CA LEU A 117 -5.35 -9.91 -12.70
C LEU A 117 -4.21 -9.48 -11.77
N THR A 118 -3.99 -10.21 -10.68
CA THR A 118 -2.88 -9.91 -9.75
C THR A 118 -1.51 -10.16 -10.40
N GLU A 119 -1.37 -11.25 -11.16
CA GLU A 119 -0.14 -11.52 -11.91
C GLU A 119 0.05 -10.50 -13.04
N ASP A 120 -1.00 -10.15 -13.80
CA ASP A 120 -0.93 -9.14 -14.86
C ASP A 120 -0.50 -7.77 -14.31
N ILE A 121 -1.05 -7.36 -13.15
CA ILE A 121 -0.63 -6.12 -12.45
C ILE A 121 0.84 -6.20 -12.07
N ARG A 122 1.29 -7.35 -11.55
CA ARG A 122 2.69 -7.54 -11.13
C ARG A 122 3.65 -7.47 -12.31
N GLU A 123 3.29 -8.08 -13.44
CA GLU A 123 4.07 -8.01 -14.68
C GLU A 123 4.17 -6.57 -15.20
N LEU A 124 3.04 -5.85 -15.24
CA LEU A 124 3.00 -4.44 -15.65
C LEU A 124 3.83 -3.54 -14.72
N GLU A 125 3.76 -3.75 -13.41
CA GLU A 125 4.60 -3.03 -12.46
C GLU A 125 6.09 -3.29 -12.68
N GLN A 126 6.47 -4.55 -12.98
CA GLN A 126 7.86 -4.91 -13.25
C GLN A 126 8.36 -4.26 -14.54
N LEU A 127 7.56 -4.29 -15.62
CA LEU A 127 7.87 -3.63 -16.88
C LEU A 127 8.03 -2.11 -16.68
N LEU A 128 7.10 -1.49 -15.95
CA LEU A 128 7.15 -0.06 -15.67
C LEU A 128 8.40 0.32 -14.88
N ARG A 129 8.77 -0.47 -13.84
CA ARG A 129 10.00 -0.26 -13.08
C ARG A 129 11.24 -0.39 -13.95
N GLN A 130 11.27 -1.38 -14.85
CA GLN A 130 12.40 -1.60 -15.75
C GLN A 130 12.56 -0.44 -16.74
N ASP A 131 11.47 0.02 -17.34
CA ASP A 131 11.48 1.15 -18.28
C ASP A 131 11.85 2.46 -17.59
N TYR A 132 11.33 2.70 -16.38
CA TYR A 132 11.71 3.86 -15.59
C TYR A 132 13.21 3.86 -15.28
N ARG A 133 13.75 2.70 -14.87
CA ARG A 133 15.18 2.54 -14.60
C ARG A 133 16.03 2.80 -15.85
N ARG A 134 15.64 2.25 -17.01
CA ARG A 134 16.33 2.50 -18.29
C ARG A 134 16.36 3.98 -18.65
N LYS A 135 15.20 4.65 -18.58
CA LYS A 135 15.09 6.10 -18.85
C LYS A 135 15.95 6.91 -17.89
N GLN A 136 15.94 6.56 -16.60
CA GLN A 136 16.75 7.24 -15.59
C GLN A 136 18.25 7.08 -15.85
N THR A 137 18.72 5.88 -16.19
CA THR A 137 20.13 5.66 -16.54
C THR A 137 20.55 6.45 -17.78
N ALA A 138 19.74 6.42 -18.85
CA ALA A 138 20.02 7.19 -20.06
C ALA A 138 20.07 8.71 -19.79
N LEU A 139 19.15 9.23 -18.97
CA LEU A 139 19.14 10.64 -18.60
C LEU A 139 20.37 11.02 -17.77
N GLN A 140 20.79 10.14 -16.86
CA GLN A 140 21.99 10.33 -16.04
C GLN A 140 23.27 10.32 -16.87
N GLU A 141 23.34 9.48 -17.90
CA GLU A 141 24.45 9.45 -18.87
C GLU A 141 24.51 10.76 -19.67
N VAL A 142 23.38 11.25 -20.19
CA VAL A 142 23.31 12.55 -20.87
C VAL A 142 23.70 13.71 -19.95
N ILE A 143 23.26 13.69 -18.68
CA ILE A 143 23.67 14.69 -17.69
C ILE A 143 25.18 14.63 -17.45
N SER A 144 25.76 13.43 -17.33
CA SER A 144 27.20 13.24 -17.16
C SER A 144 27.97 13.82 -18.35
N GLN A 145 27.55 13.49 -19.58
CA GLN A 145 28.17 14.01 -20.79
C GLN A 145 28.07 15.54 -20.88
N LYS A 146 26.90 16.11 -20.57
CA LYS A 146 26.75 17.58 -20.54
C LYS A 146 27.64 18.23 -19.49
N LYS A 147 27.83 17.60 -18.31
CA LYS A 147 28.76 18.10 -17.29
C LYS A 147 30.21 18.09 -17.77
N THR A 148 30.63 17.01 -18.46
CA THR A 148 31.99 16.94 -19.03
C THR A 148 32.18 17.99 -20.12
N ASP A 149 31.20 18.16 -21.02
CA ASP A 149 31.25 19.18 -22.08
C ASP A 149 31.31 20.60 -21.51
N ILE A 150 30.52 20.89 -20.46
CA ILE A 150 30.57 22.17 -19.75
C ILE A 150 31.96 22.38 -19.15
N ALA A 151 32.51 21.40 -18.44
CA ALA A 151 33.84 21.51 -17.84
C ALA A 151 34.93 21.76 -18.91
N GLU A 152 34.86 21.08 -20.05
CA GLU A 152 35.79 21.28 -21.16
C GLU A 152 35.65 22.67 -21.79
N ARG A 153 34.42 23.13 -22.05
CA ARG A 153 34.18 24.48 -22.58
C ARG A 153 34.61 25.57 -21.59
N THR A 154 34.36 25.38 -20.30
CA THR A 154 34.82 26.31 -19.26
C THR A 154 36.35 26.37 -19.23
N ARG A 155 37.04 25.22 -19.36
CA ARG A 155 38.50 25.18 -19.46
C ARG A 155 39.00 25.96 -20.68
N LYS A 156 38.46 25.69 -21.88
CA LYS A 156 38.83 26.43 -23.11
C LYS A 156 38.56 27.92 -23.00
N LEU A 157 37.44 28.32 -22.39
CA LEU A 157 37.11 29.72 -22.17
C LEU A 157 38.09 30.40 -21.20
N ASN A 158 38.54 29.70 -20.16
CA ASN A 158 39.57 30.21 -19.26
C ASN A 158 40.94 30.32 -19.97
N GLU A 159 41.32 29.34 -20.78
CA GLU A 159 42.54 29.40 -21.61
C GLU A 159 42.49 30.61 -22.57
N LEU A 160 41.37 30.84 -23.25
CA LEU A 160 41.17 32.02 -24.12
C LEU A 160 41.19 33.35 -23.35
N LYS A 161 40.66 33.39 -22.12
CA LYS A 161 40.75 34.59 -21.27
C LYS A 161 42.19 34.91 -20.90
N VAL A 162 42.99 33.89 -20.59
CA VAL A 162 44.42 34.04 -20.31
C VAL A 162 45.13 34.55 -21.56
N THR A 163 44.93 33.94 -22.73
CA THR A 163 45.58 34.42 -23.97
C THR A 163 45.13 35.82 -24.38
N MET A 164 43.87 36.18 -24.17
CA MET A 164 43.40 37.54 -24.40
C MET A 164 44.06 38.54 -23.44
N ALA A 165 44.27 38.17 -22.17
CA ALA A 165 44.98 39.00 -21.21
C ALA A 165 46.45 39.20 -21.63
N THR A 166 47.15 38.13 -22.03
CA THR A 166 48.54 38.23 -22.52
C THR A 166 48.65 39.07 -23.79
N LEU A 167 47.74 38.88 -24.76
CA LEU A 167 47.73 39.70 -25.98
C LEU A 167 47.40 41.17 -25.71
N LYS A 168 46.54 41.47 -24.71
CA LYS A 168 46.31 42.85 -24.26
C LYS A 168 47.54 43.45 -23.61
N GLU A 169 48.26 42.70 -22.78
CA GLU A 169 49.53 43.14 -22.20
C GLU A 169 50.56 43.40 -23.31
N GLU A 170 50.69 42.51 -24.29
CA GLU A 170 51.55 42.70 -25.46
C GLU A 170 51.12 43.91 -26.30
N GLN A 171 49.81 44.12 -26.48
CA GLN A 171 49.27 45.29 -27.19
C GLN A 171 49.64 46.59 -26.46
N GLU A 172 49.50 46.66 -25.14
CA GLU A 172 49.90 47.84 -24.36
C GLU A 172 51.42 48.04 -24.35
N GLN A 173 52.21 46.95 -24.31
CA GLN A 173 53.67 47.01 -24.52
C GLN A 173 54.05 47.48 -25.92
N LEU A 174 53.29 47.13 -26.96
CA LEU A 174 53.52 47.59 -28.33
C LEU A 174 53.04 49.04 -28.52
N LYS A 175 51.91 49.44 -27.93
CA LYS A 175 51.45 50.85 -27.93
C LYS A 175 52.46 51.78 -27.26
N SER A 176 53.05 51.36 -26.13
CA SER A 176 54.14 52.13 -25.50
C SER A 176 55.42 52.18 -26.36
N LYS A 177 55.59 51.27 -27.33
CA LYS A 177 56.69 51.29 -28.32
C LYS A 177 56.31 52.03 -29.62
N ILE A 178 55.02 52.21 -29.93
CA ILE A 178 54.52 52.94 -31.10
C ILE A 178 54.27 54.41 -30.69
N VAL A 179 55.39 55.11 -30.54
CA VAL A 179 55.60 56.55 -30.82
C VAL A 179 54.92 57.57 -29.89
N GLU A 180 55.73 58.07 -28.96
CA GLU A 180 55.86 59.48 -28.60
C GLU A 180 56.19 60.30 -29.88
N SER A 181 55.20 61.04 -30.38
CA SER A 181 55.29 62.12 -31.39
C SER A 181 55.92 61.83 -32.78
N PRO A 182 55.13 61.39 -33.77
CA PRO A 182 55.50 61.42 -35.20
C PRO A 182 55.78 62.84 -35.72
N GLU A 183 55.25 63.88 -35.05
CA GLU A 183 55.47 65.29 -35.38
C GLU A 183 56.88 65.76 -35.01
N GLU A 184 57.44 65.28 -33.88
CA GLU A 184 58.82 65.61 -33.48
C GLU A 184 59.83 65.05 -34.49
N LEU A 185 59.60 63.84 -34.98
CA LEU A 185 60.47 63.20 -35.97
C LEU A 185 60.40 63.88 -37.35
N LYS A 186 59.24 64.48 -37.69
CA LYS A 186 59.05 65.27 -38.92
C LYS A 186 59.71 66.65 -38.81
N ASN A 187 59.53 67.33 -37.69
CA ASN A 187 60.19 68.61 -37.41
C ASN A 187 61.72 68.48 -37.39
N TYR A 188 62.28 67.42 -36.78
CA TYR A 188 63.72 67.17 -36.80
C TYR A 188 64.26 66.93 -38.22
N LYS A 189 63.51 66.21 -39.07
CA LYS A 189 63.88 65.99 -40.48
C LYS A 189 63.85 67.27 -41.31
N GLU A 190 62.87 68.15 -41.07
CA GLU A 190 62.80 69.45 -41.74
C GLU A 190 63.95 70.37 -41.29
N LEU A 191 64.25 70.41 -39.98
CA LEU A 191 65.37 71.18 -39.43
C LEU A 191 66.72 70.72 -40.01
N MET A 192 66.92 69.40 -40.16
CA MET A 192 68.12 68.86 -40.82
C MET A 192 68.19 69.19 -42.30
N LYS A 193 67.07 69.16 -43.03
CA LYS A 193 67.01 69.59 -44.45
C LYS A 193 67.41 71.07 -44.60
N GLU A 194 66.96 71.91 -43.68
CA GLU A 194 67.25 73.34 -43.69
C GLU A 194 68.73 73.63 -43.35
N THR A 195 69.29 72.87 -42.40
CA THR A 195 70.72 72.92 -42.04
C THR A 195 71.61 72.51 -43.23
N VAL A 196 71.23 71.45 -43.94
CA VAL A 196 71.94 71.00 -45.16
C VAL A 196 71.88 72.05 -46.28
N LYS A 197 70.75 72.76 -46.45
CA LYS A 197 70.64 73.87 -47.42
C LYS A 197 71.54 75.04 -47.06
N LYS A 198 71.61 75.44 -45.79
CA LYS A 198 72.50 76.52 -45.32
C LYS A 198 73.98 76.17 -45.55
N LEU A 199 74.39 74.93 -45.23
CA LEU A 199 75.75 74.45 -45.49
C LEU A 199 76.10 74.43 -46.99
N LYS A 200 75.17 74.04 -47.87
CA LYS A 200 75.38 74.11 -49.33
C LYS A 200 75.57 75.55 -49.83
N LYS A 201 74.79 76.51 -49.30
CA LYS A 201 74.89 77.92 -49.70
C LYS A 201 76.21 78.55 -49.22
N SER A 202 76.61 78.27 -47.97
CA SER A 202 77.92 78.66 -47.44
C SER A 202 79.07 78.06 -48.26
N LYS A 203 78.97 76.80 -48.71
CA LYS A 203 79.98 76.20 -49.59
C LYS A 203 80.08 76.94 -50.92
N GLN A 204 78.96 77.37 -51.51
CA GLN A 204 78.95 78.10 -52.78
C GLN A 204 79.58 79.50 -52.64
N GLU A 205 79.29 80.22 -51.55
CA GLU A 205 79.90 81.53 -51.25
C GLU A 205 81.42 81.43 -51.02
N VAL A 206 81.90 80.32 -50.42
CA VAL A 206 83.34 80.06 -50.28
C VAL A 206 83.99 79.78 -51.64
N ILE A 207 83.30 79.09 -52.54
CA ILE A 207 83.79 78.84 -53.91
C ILE A 207 83.86 80.15 -54.71
N GLU A 208 82.82 80.99 -54.65
CA GLU A 208 82.82 82.29 -55.32
C GLU A 208 83.92 83.22 -54.79
N LYS A 209 84.15 83.24 -53.46
CA LYS A 209 85.30 83.96 -52.88
C LYS A 209 86.63 83.38 -53.37
N TYR A 210 86.75 82.06 -53.50
CA TYR A 210 87.96 81.40 -53.97
C TYR A 210 88.25 81.71 -55.46
N GLU A 211 87.21 81.86 -56.29
CA GLU A 211 87.37 82.29 -57.69
C GLU A 211 87.78 83.76 -57.81
N VAL A 212 87.23 84.65 -56.96
CA VAL A 212 87.67 86.06 -56.90
C VAL A 212 89.13 86.18 -56.42
N TYR A 213 89.57 85.34 -55.46
CA TYR A 213 90.98 85.31 -55.03
C TYR A 213 91.91 84.70 -56.08
N ARG A 214 91.42 83.79 -56.94
CA ARG A 214 92.20 83.24 -58.06
C ARG A 214 92.46 84.30 -59.13
N ASP A 215 91.44 85.08 -59.48
CA ASP A 215 91.53 86.11 -60.52
C ASP A 215 92.37 87.34 -60.08
N LEU A 216 92.54 87.54 -58.76
CA LEU A 216 93.44 88.56 -58.19
C LEU A 216 94.92 88.13 -58.12
N VAL A 217 95.24 86.85 -58.34
CA VAL A 217 96.61 86.30 -58.27
C VAL A 217 97.27 86.17 -59.65
N GLU A 218 96.52 86.26 -60.76
CA GLU A 218 97.09 86.31 -62.12
C GLU A 218 97.59 87.70 -62.56
N VAL A 219 97.44 88.72 -61.71
CA VAL A 219 97.99 90.06 -61.93
C VAL A 219 98.92 90.42 -60.77
N LEU A 220 100.19 89.98 -60.85
CA LEU A 220 101.43 90.67 -60.41
C LEU A 220 102.64 89.67 -60.34
N PRO A 221 103.89 90.15 -60.50
CA PRO A 221 104.99 89.42 -61.14
C PRO A 221 105.92 88.67 -60.17
N SER A 222 106.71 87.78 -60.78
CA SER A 222 107.72 86.86 -60.23
C SER A 222 108.94 87.53 -59.56
N CYS A 223 109.40 86.91 -58.46
CA CYS A 223 110.76 86.90 -57.89
C CYS A 223 110.85 85.61 -57.03
N GLN A 224 111.79 84.67 -57.14
CA GLN A 224 113.12 84.56 -57.73
C GLN A 224 113.26 83.24 -58.50
#